data_AF-A0A6J4YXP9-F1
#
_entry.id   AF-A0A6J4YXP9-F1
#
_cell.length_a   1.000
_cell.length_b   1.000
_cell.length_c   1.000
_cell.angle_alpha   90.00
_cell.angle_beta   90.00
_cell.angle_gamma   90.00
#
_symmetry.space_group_name_H-M   'P 1'
#
loop_
_entity.id
_entity.type
_entity.pdbx_description
1 polymer ?
#
loop_
_entity_poly.entity_id
_entity_poly.type
_entity_poly.pdbx_seq_one_letter_code
_entity_poly.pdbx_strand_id
1 'polypeptide(L)' 'MQLKPAVEQSSNKSVDGVAKENVRLNAKSLIADSDIFSSAINENEMKIITAYYKLESGVVDFNTSNIMFTRPAIVSSRL' A
#
# COMPACT_ATOMS: atom_id res chain seq x y z
N MET A 1 2.12 -12.29 15.67
CA MET A 1 2.92 -12.58 14.44
C MET A 1 2.65 -11.46 13.44
N GLN A 2 3.68 -10.76 12.96
CA GLN A 2 3.53 -9.54 12.13
C GLN A 2 2.90 -9.80 10.74
N LEU A 3 2.86 -11.06 10.29
CA LEU A 3 2.31 -11.44 8.99
C LEU A 3 0.85 -11.93 9.04
N LYS A 4 0.27 -12.06 10.25
CA LYS A 4 -1.06 -12.67 10.42
C LYS A 4 -2.15 -12.01 9.55
N PRO A 5 -2.23 -10.66 9.45
CA PRO A 5 -3.21 -10.02 8.58
C PRO A 5 -3.04 -10.39 7.10
N ALA A 6 -1.79 -10.51 6.62
CA ALA A 6 -1.51 -10.89 5.24
C ALA A 6 -1.83 -12.36 4.95
N VAL A 7 -1.56 -13.26 5.91
CA VAL A 7 -1.93 -14.68 5.81
C VAL A 7 -3.45 -14.83 5.72
N GLU A 8 -4.20 -14.04 6.49
CA GLU A 8 -5.66 -14.07 6.49
C GLU A 8 -6.25 -13.48 5.21
N GLN A 9 -5.78 -12.30 4.79
CA GLN A 9 -6.34 -11.55 3.66
C GLN A 9 -5.85 -12.01 2.28
N SER A 10 -4.69 -12.67 2.18
CA SER A 10 -4.18 -13.10 0.88
C SER A 10 -5.05 -14.21 0.29
N SER A 11 -5.49 -14.03 -0.95
CA SER A 11 -6.19 -15.06 -1.72
C SER A 11 -5.26 -16.20 -2.16
N ASN A 12 -3.96 -15.94 -2.25
CA ASN A 12 -2.94 -16.93 -2.58
C ASN A 12 -2.13 -17.27 -1.32
N LYS A 13 -2.33 -18.50 -0.81
CA LYS A 13 -1.68 -18.96 0.42
C LYS A 13 -0.22 -19.42 0.23
N SER A 14 0.34 -19.30 -0.97
CA SER A 14 1.80 -19.46 -1.14
C SER A 14 2.56 -18.37 -0.39
N VAL A 15 3.81 -18.64 -0.04
CA VAL A 15 4.69 -17.67 0.63
C VAL A 15 4.76 -16.36 -0.18
N ASP A 16 4.94 -16.47 -1.49
CA ASP A 16 4.95 -15.33 -2.42
C ASP A 16 3.64 -14.53 -2.40
N GLY A 17 2.50 -15.23 -2.41
CA GLY A 17 1.18 -14.60 -2.37
C GLY A 17 0.95 -13.84 -1.07
N VAL A 18 1.37 -14.41 0.06
CA VAL A 18 1.30 -13.76 1.37
C VAL A 18 2.28 -12.60 1.47
N ALA A 19 3.49 -12.73 0.93
CA ALA A 19 4.50 -11.68 0.94
C ALA A 19 4.03 -10.45 0.13
N LYS A 20 3.46 -10.66 -1.06
CA LYS A 20 2.88 -9.58 -1.87
C LYS A 20 1.75 -8.85 -1.15
N GLU A 21 0.88 -9.60 -0.48
CA GLU A 21 -0.21 -9.01 0.29
C GLU A 21 0.29 -8.23 1.51
N ASN A 22 1.32 -8.72 2.19
CA ASN A 22 1.96 -8.02 3.29
C ASN A 22 2.52 -6.67 2.86
N VAL A 23 3.19 -6.59 1.70
CA VAL A 23 3.71 -5.34 1.16
C VAL A 23 2.56 -4.34 0.90
N ARG A 24 1.43 -4.81 0.36
CA ARG A 24 0.24 -3.98 0.14
C ARG A 24 -0.32 -3.42 1.46
N LEU A 25 -0.44 -4.25 2.49
CA LEU A 25 -0.95 -3.86 3.81
C LEU A 25 -0.02 -2.88 4.52
N ASN A 26 1.29 -3.07 4.40
CA ASN A 26 2.28 -2.16 4.96
C ASN A 26 2.23 -0.80 4.27
N ALA A 27 2.11 -0.75 2.95
CA ALA A 27 1.94 0.51 2.23
C ALA A 27 0.66 1.25 2.66
N LYS A 28 -0.45 0.52 2.84
CA LYS A 28 -1.70 1.10 3.35
C LYS A 28 -1.54 1.69 4.75
N SER A 29 -0.88 0.96 5.65
CA SER A 29 -0.66 1.42 7.04
C SER A 29 0.29 2.61 7.07
N LEU A 30 1.38 2.58 6.29
CA LEU A 30 2.33 3.69 6.17
C LEU A 30 1.65 5.00 5.76
N ILE A 31 0.67 4.94 4.85
CA ILE A 31 -0.09 6.11 4.41
C ILE A 31 -1.10 6.53 5.47
N ALA A 32 -1.81 5.58 6.08
CA ALA A 32 -2.83 5.86 7.08
C ALA A 32 -2.25 6.44 8.38
N ASP A 33 -1.06 6.01 8.76
CA ASP A 33 -0.44 6.33 10.05
C ASP A 33 0.47 7.57 9.99
N SER A 34 0.64 8.18 8.81
CA SER A 34 1.53 9.33 8.61
C SER A 34 0.88 10.44 7.80
N ASP A 35 0.65 11.58 8.46
CA ASP A 35 0.13 12.80 7.84
C ASP A 35 1.02 13.35 6.73
N ILE A 36 2.34 13.19 6.83
CA ILE A 36 3.29 13.65 5.81
C ILE A 36 3.05 12.90 4.49
N PHE A 37 3.07 11.56 4.53
CA PHE A 37 2.82 10.74 3.35
C PHE A 37 1.39 10.88 2.82
N SER A 38 0.38 10.93 3.69
CA SER A 38 -1.01 11.09 3.24
C SER A 38 -1.22 12.44 2.55
N SER A 39 -0.67 13.53 3.10
CA SER A 39 -0.76 14.87 2.51
C SER A 39 -0.04 14.96 1.16
N ALA A 40 1.23 14.51 1.09
CA ALA A 40 2.01 14.55 -0.15
C ALA A 40 1.39 13.72 -1.29
N ILE A 41 0.74 12.60 -0.97
CA ILE A 41 0.00 11.80 -1.97
C ILE A 41 -1.28 12.52 -2.40
N ASN A 42 -2.03 13.10 -1.47
CA ASN A 42 -3.27 13.83 -1.78
C ASN A 42 -3.03 15.10 -2.61
N GLU A 43 -1.88 15.74 -2.40
CA GLU A 43 -1.42 16.91 -3.18
C GLU A 43 -0.72 16.50 -4.48
N ASN A 44 -0.61 15.20 -4.74
CA ASN A 44 -0.04 14.62 -5.95
C ASN A 44 1.46 14.95 -6.14
N GLU A 45 2.15 15.29 -5.04
CA GLU A 45 3.59 15.56 -4.97
C GLU A 45 4.41 14.27 -4.86
N MET A 46 3.78 13.19 -4.39
CA MET A 46 4.42 11.89 -4.16
C MET A 46 3.53 10.73 -4.60
N LYS A 47 4.18 9.65 -5.04
CA LYS A 47 3.54 8.34 -5.27
C LYS A 47 4.30 7.24 -4.53
N ILE A 48 3.58 6.37 -3.83
CA ILE A 48 4.13 5.14 -3.26
C ILE A 48 3.91 4.00 -4.24
N ILE A 49 5.00 3.34 -4.63
CA ILE A 49 4.98 2.15 -5.49
C ILE A 49 5.49 0.99 -4.65
N THR A 50 4.70 -0.08 -4.58
CA THR A 50 5.13 -1.31 -3.90
C THR A 50 5.87 -2.22 -4.87
N ALA A 51 6.88 -2.92 -4.39
CA ALA A 51 7.69 -3.81 -5.20
C ALA A 51 7.95 -5.13 -4.48
N TYR A 52 8.12 -6.20 -5.25
CA TYR A 52 8.45 -7.53 -4.79
C TYR A 52 9.70 -8.03 -5.51
N TYR A 53 10.73 -8.39 -4.75
CA TYR A 53 11.97 -8.94 -5.32
C TYR A 53 11.92 -10.46 -5.37
N LYS A 54 12.13 -11.03 -6.56
CA LYS A 54 12.23 -12.49 -6.76
C LYS A 54 13.69 -12.93 -6.64
N LEU A 55 14.03 -13.59 -5.54
CA LEU A 55 15.40 -14.05 -5.27
C LEU A 55 15.94 -14.98 -6.37
N GLU A 56 15.08 -15.86 -6.90
CA GLU A 56 15.44 -16.87 -7.90
C GLU A 56 15.87 -16.28 -9.25
N SER A 57 15.28 -15.16 -9.65
CA SER A 57 15.50 -14.56 -10.96
C SER A 57 16.21 -13.20 -10.89
N GLY A 58 16.35 -12.63 -9.70
CA GLY A 58 16.86 -11.27 -9.49
C GLY A 58 15.92 -10.18 -10.00
N VAL A 59 14.70 -10.52 -10.42
CA VAL A 59 13.74 -9.57 -11.01
C VAL A 59 12.95 -8.85 -9.92
N VAL A 60 12.77 -7.55 -10.08
CA VAL A 60 11.83 -6.74 -9.28
C VAL A 60 10.50 -6.65 -10.01
N ASP A 61 9.43 -7.10 -9.34
CA ASP A 61 8.04 -7.00 -9.79
C ASP A 61 7.39 -5.77 -9.10
N PHE A 62 7.18 -4.70 -9.87
CA PHE A 62 6.57 -3.47 -9.37
C PHE A 62 5.05 -3.57 -9.45
N ASN A 63 4.36 -3.44 -8.32
CA ASN A 63 2.92 -3.31 -8.30
C ASN A 63 2.55 -1.84 -8.52
N THR A 64 2.23 -1.53 -9.78
CA THR A 64 1.91 -0.18 -10.25
C THR A 64 0.46 0.23 -10.02
N SER A 65 -0.36 -0.65 -9.42
CA SER A 65 -1.73 -0.33 -9.01
C SER A 65 -1.69 0.89 -8.11
N ASN A 66 -2.14 2.03 -8.64
CA ASN A 66 -2.24 3.26 -7.87
C ASN A 66 -3.06 2.94 -6.62
N ILE A 67 -2.49 3.09 -5.43
CA ILE A 67 -3.30 3.12 -4.22
C ILE A 67 -4.02 4.47 -4.26
N MET A 68 -5.13 4.52 -5.02
CA MET A 68 -5.99 5.69 -5.13
C MET A 68 -6.68 5.88 -3.79
N PHE A 69 -6.22 6.87 -3.02
CA PHE A 69 -6.95 7.36 -1.86
C PHE A 69 -7.73 8.60 -2.29
N THR A 70 -9.06 8.50 -2.19
CA THR A 70 -9.97 9.59 -2.52
C THR A 70 -9.77 10.74 -1.55
N ARG A 71 -9.66 11.97 -2.07
CA ARG A 71 -9.66 13.19 -1.28
C ARG A 71 -10.83 13.13 -0.27
N PRO A 72 -10.61 13.36 1.03
CA PRO A 72 -11.74 13.61 1.92
C PRO A 72 -12.47 14.84 1.39
N ALA A 73 -13.77 14.70 1.12
CA ALA A 73 -14.60 15.82 0.72
C ALA A 73 -14.51 16.88 1.82
N ILE A 74 -13.93 18.03 1.53
CA ILE A 74 -14.01 19.20 2.41
C ILE A 74 -15.50 19.58 2.41
N VAL A 75 -16.23 19.18 3.45
CA VAL A 75 -17.55 19.71 3.73
C VAL A 75 -17.33 21.16 4.13
N SER A 76 -17.45 22.07 3.16
CA SER A 76 -17.58 23.50 3.41
C SER A 76 -18.90 23.72 4.14
N SER A 77 -18.87 23.61 5.48
CA SER A 77 -19.94 24.12 6.32
C SER A 77 -19.87 25.64 6.27
N ARG A 78 -20.59 26.23 5.32
CA ARG A 78 -21.00 27.63 5.41
C ARG A 78 -21.92 27.77 6.61
N LEU A 79 -21.47 28.46 7.65
CA LEU A 79 -22.28 29.30 8.53
C LEU A 79 -21.42 30.48 8.97
#